data_AF-A0A934PGP5-F1
#
_entry.id   AF-A0A934PGP5-F1
#
_cell.length_a   1.000
_cell.length_b   1.000
_cell.length_c   1.000
_cell.angle_alpha   90.00
_cell.angle_beta   90.00
_cell.angle_gamma   90.00
#
_symmetry.space_group_name_H-M   'P 1'
#
loop_
_entity.id
_entity.type
_entity.pdbx_description
1 polymer ?
#
loop_
_entity_poly.entity_id
_entity_poly.type
_entity_poly.pdbx_seq_one_letter_code
_entity_poly.pdbx_strand_id
1 'polypeptide(L)' 'MTLAQYIQQADAAELTALATYLTGEFGMQETNPVDGTKRPAQVENVTSAFGAWAYMQLNIQDQGD' A
#
# COMPACT_ATOMS: atom_id res chain seq x y z
N MET A 1 5.76 -12.92 -12.86
CA MET A 1 5.99 -11.82 -11.91
C MET A 1 4.71 -11.55 -11.15
N THR A 2 4.76 -11.50 -9.82
CA THR A 2 3.59 -11.22 -8.97
C THR A 2 3.45 -9.70 -8.74
N LEU A 3 2.26 -9.24 -8.35
CA LEU A 3 2.04 -7.83 -8.01
C LEU A 3 2.99 -7.33 -6.91
N ALA A 4 3.32 -8.17 -5.93
CA ALA A 4 4.27 -7.85 -4.88
C ALA A 4 5.68 -7.55 -5.42
N GLN A 5 6.13 -8.29 -6.45
CA GLN A 5 7.41 -8.03 -7.11
C GLN A 5 7.39 -6.69 -7.87
N TYR A 6 6.28 -6.35 -8.53
CA TYR A 6 6.14 -5.05 -9.20
C TYR A 6 6.16 -3.89 -8.19
N ILE A 7 5.51 -4.03 -7.04
CA ILE A 7 5.54 -2.99 -6.00
C ILE A 7 6.94 -2.80 -5.42
N GLN A 8 7.72 -3.88 -5.25
CA GLN A 8 9.09 -3.79 -4.72
C GLN A 8 10.07 -3.13 -5.70
N GLN A 9 9.83 -3.29 -7.00
CA GLN A 9 10.70 -2.76 -8.07
C GLN A 9 10.27 -1.38 -8.57
N ALA A 10 9.05 -0.95 -8.27
CA ALA A 10 8.51 0.33 -8.69
C ALA A 10 9.26 1.50 -8.03
N ASP A 11 9.41 2.58 -8.78
CA ASP A 11 9.98 3.81 -8.24
C ASP A 11 9.03 4.47 -7.23
N ALA A 12 9.59 5.22 -6.28
CA ALA A 12 8.81 5.94 -5.28
C ALA A 12 7.75 6.87 -5.92
N ALA A 13 8.07 7.45 -7.09
CA ALA A 13 7.13 8.30 -7.83
C ALA A 13 5.93 7.53 -8.38
N GLU A 14 6.12 6.29 -8.85
CA GLU A 14 5.05 5.45 -9.39
C GLU A 14 4.10 5.01 -8.27
N LEU A 15 4.65 4.59 -7.13
CA LEU A 15 3.86 4.22 -5.96
C LEU A 15 3.10 5.41 -5.36
N THR A 16 3.69 6.61 -5.42
CA THR A 16 3.03 7.87 -5.00
C THR A 16 1.89 8.24 -5.95
N ALA A 17 2.09 8.09 -7.27
CA ALA A 17 1.06 8.35 -8.27
C ALA A 17 -0.12 7.38 -8.12
N LEU A 18 0.15 6.09 -7.90
CA LEU A 18 -0.88 5.09 -7.63
C LEU A 18 -1.66 5.41 -6.34
N ALA A 19 -0.96 5.75 -5.25
CA ALA A 19 -1.60 6.13 -4.00
C ALA A 19 -2.46 7.41 -4.15
N THR A 20 -1.99 8.40 -4.91
CA THR A 20 -2.75 9.61 -5.23
C THR A 20 -4.02 9.29 -6.01
N TYR A 21 -3.91 8.42 -7.02
CA TYR A 21 -5.06 7.99 -7.81
C TYR A 21 -6.11 7.26 -6.94
N LEU A 22 -5.70 6.33 -6.09
CA LEU A 22 -6.63 5.60 -5.23
C LEU A 22 -7.27 6.48 -4.16
N THR A 23 -6.52 7.41 -3.57
CA THR A 23 -7.06 8.33 -2.57
C THR A 23 -8.03 9.34 -3.18
N GLY A 24 -7.73 9.86 -4.37
CA GLY A 24 -8.58 10.82 -5.09
C GLY A 24 -9.83 10.19 -5.74
N GLU A 25 -9.65 9.15 -6.54
CA GLU A 25 -10.72 8.60 -7.38
C GLU A 25 -11.58 7.57 -6.65
N PHE A 26 -10.99 6.78 -5.76
CA PHE A 26 -11.70 5.72 -5.02
C PHE A 26 -12.16 6.17 -3.63
N GLY A 27 -11.86 7.42 -3.24
CA GLY A 27 -12.28 7.99 -1.96
C GLY A 27 -11.82 7.15 -0.76
N MET A 28 -10.61 6.59 -0.82
CA MET A 28 -10.08 5.72 0.23
C MET A 28 -10.14 6.41 1.60
N GLN A 29 -10.52 5.64 2.62
CA GLN A 29 -10.53 6.07 4.00
C GLN A 29 -9.60 5.20 4.83
N GLU A 30 -8.94 5.81 5.80
CA GLU A 30 -8.18 5.13 6.83
C GLU A 30 -8.95 5.17 8.16
N THR A 31 -8.83 4.08 8.91
CA THR A 31 -9.38 4.00 10.27
C THR A 31 -8.25 4.20 11.25
N ASN A 32 -8.38 5.18 12.15
CA ASN A 32 -7.42 5.37 13.22
C ASN A 32 -7.48 4.15 14.15
N PRO A 33 -6.36 3.43 14.36
CA PRO A 33 -6.36 2.22 15.17
C PRO A 33 -6.57 2.47 16.66
N VAL A 34 -6.44 3.72 17.13
CA VAL A 34 -6.57 4.08 18.55
C VAL A 34 -8.03 4.32 18.94
N ASP A 35 -8.76 5.07 18.13
CA ASP A 35 -10.11 5.55 18.46
C ASP A 35 -11.20 5.08 17.47
N GLY A 36 -10.81 4.38 16.40
CA GLY A 36 -11.72 3.87 15.36
C GLY A 36 -12.30 4.94 14.43
N THR A 37 -11.85 6.19 14.55
CA THR A 37 -12.34 7.28 13.68
C THR A 37 -11.90 7.06 12.23
N LYS A 38 -12.82 7.35 11.29
CA LYS A 38 -12.54 7.26 9.84
C LYS A 38 -12.20 8.64 9.30
N ARG A 39 -11.16 8.72 8.48
CA ARG A 39 -10.76 9.94 7.77
C ARG A 39 -10.26 9.60 6.37
N PRO A 40 -10.19 10.57 5.44
CA PRO A 40 -9.56 10.34 4.14
C PRO A 40 -8.17 9.75 4.30
N ALA A 41 -7.86 8.73 3.52
CA ALA A 41 -6.54 8.10 3.54
C ALA A 41 -5.48 9.08 3.02
N GLN A 42 -4.35 9.15 3.71
CA GLN A 42 -3.23 9.96 3.27
C GLN A 42 -2.38 9.18 2.26
N VAL A 43 -1.90 9.86 1.21
CA VAL A 43 -1.07 9.26 0.16
C VAL A 43 0.12 8.50 0.77
N GLU A 44 0.81 9.12 1.73
CA GLU A 44 1.96 8.54 2.42
C GLU A 44 1.64 7.23 3.16
N ASN A 45 0.45 7.14 3.76
CA ASN A 45 0.00 5.94 4.47
C ASN A 45 -0.33 4.81 3.50
N VAL A 46 -0.95 5.13 2.36
CA VAL A 46 -1.28 4.15 1.31
C VAL A 46 0.00 3.64 0.64
N THR A 47 0.95 4.52 0.32
CA THR A 47 2.26 4.13 -0.21
C THR A 47 3.02 3.24 0.77
N SER A 48 3.02 3.58 2.06
CA SER A 48 3.63 2.74 3.11
C SER A 48 2.94 1.38 3.23
N ALA A 49 1.62 1.33 3.11
CA ALA A 49 0.85 0.09 3.12
C ALA A 49 1.19 -0.83 1.94
N PHE A 50 1.44 -0.28 0.74
CA PHE A 50 1.91 -1.07 -0.40
C PHE A 50 3.23 -1.78 -0.12
N GLY A 51 4.22 -1.06 0.41
CA GLY A 51 5.52 -1.62 0.75
C GLY A 51 5.42 -2.73 1.80
N ALA A 52 4.68 -2.48 2.88
CA ALA A 52 4.44 -3.47 3.92
C ALA A 52 3.72 -4.72 3.39
N TRP A 53 2.69 -4.54 2.56
CA TRP A 53 1.97 -5.65 1.93
C TRP A 53 2.86 -6.47 1.01
N ALA A 54 3.64 -5.81 0.12
CA ALA A 54 4.53 -6.49 -0.81
C ALA A 54 5.59 -7.30 -0.05
N TYR A 55 6.19 -6.73 1.00
CA TYR A 55 7.11 -7.44 1.89
C TYR A 55 6.45 -8.68 2.51
N MET A 56 5.24 -8.58 3.06
CA MET A 56 4.55 -9.75 3.62
C MET A 56 4.30 -10.84 2.59
N GLN A 57 3.85 -10.49 1.37
CA GLN A 57 3.57 -11.46 0.32
C GLN A 57 4.82 -12.22 -0.12
N LEU A 58 5.96 -11.53 -0.28
CA LEU A 58 7.20 -12.15 -0.73
C LEU A 58 7.80 -13.06 0.35
N ASN A 59 7.79 -12.64 1.62
CA ASN A 59 8.30 -13.50 2.70
C ASN A 59 7.41 -14.72 2.97
N ILE A 60 6.10 -14.62 2.75
CA ILE A 60 5.19 -15.78 2.83
C ILE A 60 5.48 -16.76 1.69
N GLN A 61 5.86 -16.26 0.51
CA GLN A 61 6.27 -17.11 -0.62
C GLN A 61 7.60 -17.82 -0.33
N ASP A 62 8.56 -17.14 0.28
CA ASP A 62 9.88 -17.71 0.60
C ASP A 62 9.85 -18.75 1.75
N GLN A 63 8.80 -18.77 2.58
CA GLN A 63 8.62 -19.74 3.67
C GLN A 63 7.71 -20.93 3.29
N GLY A 64 7.12 -20.91 2.10
CA GLY A 64 6.17 -21.93 1.62
C GLY A 64 6.75 -22.94 0.62
N ASP A 65 8.01 -22.74 0.21
CA ASP A 65 8.86 -23.67 -0.56
C ASP A 65 9.90 -24.32 0.36
#